data_AF-A0A2V9XKX0-F1
#
_entry.id   AF-A0A2V9XKX0-F1
#
_cell.length_a   1.000
_cell.length_b   1.000
_cell.length_c   1.000
_cell.angle_alpha   90.00
_cell.angle_beta   90.00
_cell.angle_gamma   90.00
#
_symmetry.space_group_name_H-M   'P 1'
#
loop_
_entity.id
_entity.type
_entity.pdbx_description
1 polymer ?
#
loop_
_entity_poly.entity_id
_entity_poly.type
_entity_poly.pdbx_seq_one_letter_code
_entity_poly.pdbx_strand_id
1 'polypeptide(L)'
;GKITTFASEGTTSDSVKSLPIYEMQCVDCHNRPTHTFESASQGLDEALILGDVPAGLPFIKKKGVELLTANYKSSGEAAEKLPSALVSFYQQNYADLFAKRSQDVEQAARALLAIYNRNVFPELKVTWGTYLNHLGHTEFPGCFRCHDGSHVNTGGESITQDCSACHELLATDDASPEILRTLGLEERLAKPQKQ
;
A
#
# COMPACT_ATOMS: atom_id res chain seq x y z
N GLY A 1 -36.84 4.14 -11.11
CA GLY A 1 -36.20 3.55 -9.92
C GLY A 1 -36.45 4.45 -8.73
N LYS A 2 -36.45 3.91 -7.50
CA LYS A 2 -36.46 4.71 -6.27
C LYS A 2 -35.05 5.29 -6.08
N ILE A 3 -34.94 6.60 -5.86
CA ILE A 3 -33.69 7.25 -5.47
C ILE A 3 -33.67 7.32 -3.95
N THR A 4 -32.58 6.85 -3.34
CA THR A 4 -32.34 6.94 -1.90
C THR A 4 -31.10 7.79 -1.67
N THR A 5 -31.21 8.82 -0.83
CA THR A 5 -30.09 9.69 -0.46
C THR A 5 -29.59 9.31 0.93
N PHE A 6 -28.28 9.11 1.05
CA PHE A 6 -27.61 8.87 2.32
C PHE A 6 -26.69 10.05 2.63
N ALA A 7 -26.68 10.50 3.87
CA ALA A 7 -25.86 11.64 4.31
C ALA A 7 -25.26 11.36 5.68
N SER A 8 -24.05 11.86 5.91
CA SER A 8 -23.43 11.85 7.24
C SER A 8 -24.09 12.86 8.17
N GLU A 9 -23.98 12.63 9.48
CA GLU A 9 -24.49 13.54 10.49
C GLU A 9 -23.94 14.97 10.30
N GLY A 10 -24.82 15.97 10.41
CA GLY A 10 -24.46 17.38 10.22
C GLY A 10 -24.42 17.86 8.76
N THR A 11 -24.58 16.97 7.77
CA THR A 11 -24.68 17.36 6.36
C THR A 11 -26.04 17.98 6.07
N THR A 12 -26.06 19.27 5.72
CA THR A 12 -27.30 19.98 5.33
C THR A 12 -27.50 19.96 3.83
N SER A 13 -28.74 20.01 3.34
CA SER A 13 -29.00 20.04 1.90
C SER A 13 -28.33 21.23 1.20
N ASP A 14 -28.16 22.36 1.89
CA ASP A 14 -27.46 23.53 1.33
C ASP A 14 -25.95 23.32 1.19
N SER A 15 -25.34 22.53 2.09
CA SER A 15 -23.90 22.21 2.03
C SER A 15 -23.50 21.36 0.83
N VAL A 16 -24.44 20.59 0.27
CA VAL A 16 -24.19 19.69 -0.87
C VAL A 16 -24.67 20.24 -2.21
N LYS A 17 -25.56 21.26 -2.23
CA LYS A 17 -26.12 21.84 -3.45
C LYS A 17 -25.07 22.44 -4.40
N SER A 18 -23.96 22.96 -3.85
CA SER A 18 -22.88 23.57 -4.63
C SER A 18 -21.82 22.57 -5.08
N LEU A 19 -21.88 21.33 -4.61
CA LEU A 19 -20.93 20.31 -4.99
C LEU A 19 -21.28 19.73 -6.36
N PRO A 20 -20.28 19.43 -7.20
CA PRO A 20 -20.54 18.75 -8.45
C PRO A 20 -21.06 17.33 -8.19
N ILE A 21 -22.09 16.94 -8.95
CA ILE A 21 -22.71 15.62 -8.88
C ILE A 21 -22.15 14.78 -10.03
N TYR A 22 -21.64 13.60 -9.69
CA TYR A 22 -21.16 12.62 -10.66
C TYR A 22 -21.84 11.27 -10.40
N GLU A 23 -22.09 10.53 -11.47
CA GLU A 23 -22.51 9.12 -11.36
C GLU A 23 -21.31 8.29 -10.92
N MET A 24 -21.45 7.59 -9.79
CA MET A 24 -20.41 6.67 -9.30
C MET A 24 -20.15 5.57 -10.32
N GLN A 25 -18.89 5.41 -10.69
CA GLN A 25 -18.40 4.40 -11.61
C GLN A 25 -17.59 3.33 -10.85
N CYS A 26 -17.29 2.22 -11.53
CA CYS A 26 -16.48 1.15 -10.96
C CYS A 26 -15.11 1.64 -10.46
N VAL A 27 -14.53 2.66 -11.09
CA VAL A 27 -13.21 3.21 -10.72
C VAL A 27 -13.25 4.03 -9.43
N ASP A 28 -14.40 4.55 -9.01
CA ASP A 28 -14.53 5.29 -7.75
C ASP A 28 -14.41 4.36 -6.53
N CYS A 29 -14.73 3.08 -6.73
CA CYS A 29 -14.64 2.03 -5.71
C CYS A 29 -13.39 1.16 -5.87
N HIS A 30 -13.04 0.80 -7.10
CA HIS A 30 -11.99 -0.18 -7.38
C HIS A 30 -10.71 0.41 -7.95
N ASN A 31 -10.62 1.75 -8.12
CA ASN A 31 -9.57 2.46 -8.87
C ASN A 31 -8.40 1.53 -9.16
N ARG A 32 -8.49 0.82 -10.29
CA ARG A 32 -7.61 -0.30 -10.64
C ARG A 32 -6.66 0.24 -11.69
N PRO A 33 -5.73 1.12 -11.29
CA PRO A 33 -4.96 1.89 -12.23
C PRO A 33 -4.13 0.95 -13.10
N THR A 34 -4.05 1.28 -14.38
CA THR A 34 -2.89 0.88 -15.17
C THR A 34 -1.70 1.67 -14.61
N HIS A 35 -0.75 0.95 -14.00
CA HIS A 35 0.30 1.44 -13.07
C HIS A 35 -0.20 1.71 -11.63
N THR A 36 0.00 0.73 -10.74
CA THR A 36 -0.31 0.85 -9.31
C THR A 36 0.75 1.70 -8.61
N PHE A 37 0.32 2.77 -7.94
CA PHE A 37 1.15 3.52 -7.00
C PHE A 37 1.00 2.89 -5.61
N GLU A 38 2.07 2.28 -5.14
CA GLU A 38 2.13 1.60 -3.85
C GLU A 38 2.53 2.56 -2.74
N SER A 39 2.25 2.17 -1.49
CA SER A 39 2.94 2.80 -0.35
C SER A 39 4.39 2.32 -0.28
N ALA A 40 5.26 3.11 0.34
CA ALA A 40 6.67 2.74 0.52
C ALA A 40 6.82 1.41 1.27
N SER A 41 5.97 1.16 2.28
CA SER A 41 6.00 -0.12 3.02
C SER A 41 5.57 -1.28 2.14
N GLN A 42 4.49 -1.13 1.37
CA GLN A 42 3.98 -2.20 0.52
C GLN A 42 4.98 -2.56 -0.58
N GLY A 43 5.56 -1.56 -1.25
CA GLY A 43 6.55 -1.79 -2.29
C GLY A 43 7.84 -2.45 -1.77
N LEU A 44 8.22 -2.18 -0.51
CA LEU A 44 9.34 -2.85 0.15
C LEU A 44 9.00 -4.26 0.60
N ASP A 45 7.81 -4.48 1.15
CA ASP A 45 7.34 -5.80 1.57
C ASP A 45 7.28 -6.77 0.39
N GLU A 46 6.78 -6.32 -0.76
CA GLU A 46 6.79 -7.11 -1.99
C GLU A 46 8.21 -7.44 -2.44
N ALA A 47 9.12 -6.46 -2.46
CA ALA A 47 10.51 -6.69 -2.83
C ALA A 47 11.25 -7.65 -1.87
N LEU A 48 10.89 -7.65 -0.58
CA LEU A 48 11.40 -8.61 0.41
C LEU A 48 10.87 -10.02 0.15
N ILE A 49 9.58 -10.15 -0.17
CA ILE A 49 8.92 -11.44 -0.47
C ILE A 49 9.48 -12.06 -1.75
N LEU A 50 9.69 -11.23 -2.78
CA LEU A 50 10.24 -11.66 -4.07
C LEU A 50 11.74 -11.93 -4.04
N GLY A 51 12.45 -11.46 -3.02
CA GLY A 51 13.89 -11.64 -2.86
C GLY A 51 14.74 -10.59 -3.59
N ASP A 52 14.12 -9.55 -4.16
CA ASP A 52 14.82 -8.40 -4.73
C ASP A 52 15.58 -7.62 -3.65
N VAL A 53 15.02 -7.58 -2.44
CA VAL A 53 15.69 -7.10 -1.22
C VAL A 53 15.98 -8.31 -0.33
N PRO A 54 17.25 -8.64 -0.06
CA PRO A 54 17.59 -9.74 0.84
C PRO A 54 17.06 -9.51 2.27
N ALA A 55 16.07 -10.29 2.69
CA ALA A 55 15.40 -10.15 3.98
C ALA A 55 16.30 -10.42 5.20
N GLY A 56 17.42 -11.13 5.01
CA GLY A 56 18.40 -11.42 6.06
C GLY A 56 19.29 -10.24 6.48
N LEU A 57 19.12 -9.06 5.88
CA LEU A 57 19.86 -7.85 6.26
C LEU A 57 19.24 -7.20 7.51
N PRO A 58 20.01 -6.94 8.60
CA PRO A 58 19.48 -6.33 9.81
C PRO A 58 18.81 -4.98 9.54
N PHE A 59 17.60 -4.80 10.08
CA PHE A 59 16.80 -3.56 9.97
C PHE A 59 16.46 -3.10 8.54
N ILE A 60 16.58 -3.96 7.52
CA ILE A 60 16.38 -3.56 6.13
C ILE A 60 14.98 -2.98 5.88
N LYS A 61 13.93 -3.56 6.47
CA LYS A 61 12.56 -3.03 6.36
C LYS A 61 12.46 -1.61 6.92
N LYS A 62 12.90 -1.40 8.15
CA LYS A 62 12.84 -0.10 8.83
C LYS A 62 13.65 0.95 8.07
N LYS A 63 14.93 0.64 7.77
CA LYS A 63 15.82 1.59 7.10
C LYS A 63 15.39 1.84 5.65
N GLY A 64 14.87 0.83 4.97
CA GLY A 64 14.35 0.95 3.61
C GLY A 64 13.17 1.92 3.53
N VAL A 65 12.17 1.78 4.42
CA VAL A 65 11.04 2.74 4.48
C VAL A 65 11.52 4.16 4.81
N GLU A 66 12.44 4.31 5.77
CA GLU A 66 13.03 5.62 6.11
C GLU A 66 13.67 6.29 4.88
N LEU A 67 14.44 5.54 4.10
CA LEU A 67 15.11 6.06 2.90
C LEU A 67 14.12 6.31 1.75
N LEU A 68 13.15 5.42 1.52
CA LEU A 68 12.12 5.60 0.49
C LEU A 68 11.27 6.85 0.72
N THR A 69 10.99 7.19 1.98
CA THR A 69 10.15 8.33 2.38
C THR A 69 10.94 9.61 2.64
N ALA A 70 12.25 9.60 2.42
CA ALA A 70 13.07 10.80 2.53
C ALA A 70 12.70 11.83 1.45
N ASN A 71 12.93 13.11 1.75
CA ASN A 71 12.61 14.19 0.83
C ASN A 71 13.72 14.37 -0.21
N TYR A 72 13.47 13.93 -1.44
CA TYR A 72 14.33 14.15 -2.60
C TYR A 72 13.69 15.19 -3.54
N LYS A 73 14.46 16.17 -4.02
CA LYS A 73 13.93 17.23 -4.88
C LYS A 73 13.73 16.79 -6.33
N SER A 74 14.41 15.72 -6.74
CA SER A 74 14.32 15.15 -8.09
C SER A 74 14.62 13.65 -8.07
N SER A 75 14.25 12.97 -9.15
CA SER A 75 14.60 11.56 -9.36
C SER A 75 16.11 11.34 -9.45
N GLY A 76 16.86 12.32 -9.97
CA GLY A 76 18.33 12.30 -9.99
C GLY A 76 18.94 12.36 -8.58
N GLU A 77 18.41 13.23 -7.72
CA GLU A 77 18.87 13.31 -6.32
C GLU A 77 18.59 12.01 -5.56
N ALA A 78 17.42 11.39 -5.77
CA ALA A 78 17.10 10.10 -5.19
C ALA A 78 18.05 9.00 -5.69
N ALA A 79 18.37 8.97 -6.99
CA ALA A 79 19.27 8.00 -7.60
C ALA A 79 20.70 8.06 -7.01
N GLU A 80 21.17 9.25 -6.64
CA GLU A 80 22.48 9.41 -6.00
C GLU A 80 22.44 9.10 -4.49
N LYS A 81 21.48 9.70 -3.78
CA LYS A 81 21.48 9.71 -2.31
C LYS A 81 20.92 8.43 -1.70
N LEU A 82 19.87 7.85 -2.29
CA LEU A 82 19.18 6.70 -1.70
C LEU A 82 20.11 5.47 -1.63
N PRO A 83 20.75 5.02 -2.74
CA PRO A 83 21.63 3.85 -2.68
C PRO A 83 22.84 4.09 -1.77
N SER A 84 23.46 5.27 -1.89
CA SER A 84 24.61 5.69 -1.09
C SER A 84 24.31 5.67 0.41
N ALA A 85 23.13 6.16 0.82
CA ALA A 85 22.72 6.19 2.22
C ALA A 85 22.53 4.78 2.80
N LEU A 86 21.98 3.83 2.01
CA LEU A 86 21.83 2.45 2.46
C LEU A 86 23.20 1.76 2.63
N VAL A 87 24.07 1.90 1.64
CA VAL A 87 25.44 1.35 1.69
C VAL A 87 26.20 1.92 2.89
N SER A 88 26.17 3.24 3.06
CA SER A 88 26.82 3.93 4.18
C SER A 88 26.29 3.46 5.53
N PHE A 89 24.98 3.24 5.65
CA PHE A 89 24.37 2.73 6.88
C PHE A 89 24.95 1.36 7.27
N TYR A 90 25.07 0.41 6.34
CA TYR A 90 25.64 -0.90 6.64
C TYR A 90 27.15 -0.86 6.85
N GLN A 91 27.90 -0.02 6.11
CA GLN A 91 29.34 0.16 6.34
C GLN A 91 29.63 0.68 7.75
N GLN A 92 28.84 1.64 8.23
CA GLN A 92 29.08 2.28 9.53
C GLN A 92 28.58 1.45 10.72
N ASN A 93 27.43 0.80 10.59
CA ASN A 93 26.76 0.14 11.71
C ASN A 93 26.97 -1.39 11.73
N TYR A 94 27.35 -1.98 10.59
CA TYR A 94 27.47 -3.43 10.41
C TYR A 94 28.68 -3.80 9.53
N ALA A 95 29.85 -3.22 9.82
CA ALA A 95 31.06 -3.36 8.98
C ALA A 95 31.43 -4.82 8.65
N ASP A 96 31.37 -5.73 9.63
CA ASP A 96 31.67 -7.16 9.43
C ASP A 96 30.67 -7.85 8.49
N LEU A 97 29.39 -7.47 8.56
CA LEU A 97 28.36 -7.97 7.66
C LEU A 97 28.57 -7.39 6.27
N PHE A 98 28.84 -6.08 6.17
CA PHE A 98 29.10 -5.42 4.90
C PHE A 98 30.31 -6.04 4.17
N ALA A 99 31.38 -6.36 4.89
CA ALA A 99 32.56 -7.02 4.32
C ALA A 99 32.25 -8.39 3.68
N LYS A 100 31.22 -9.09 4.18
CA LYS A 100 30.82 -10.42 3.70
C LYS A 100 29.66 -10.41 2.72
N ARG A 101 28.78 -9.41 2.81
CA ARG A 101 27.49 -9.32 2.10
C ARG A 101 27.30 -7.97 1.40
N SER A 102 28.39 -7.32 0.96
CA SER A 102 28.32 -6.03 0.26
C SER A 102 27.43 -6.10 -0.99
N GLN A 103 27.49 -7.21 -1.73
CA GLN A 103 26.66 -7.44 -2.91
C GLN A 103 25.16 -7.44 -2.58
N ASP A 104 24.76 -8.03 -1.45
CA ASP A 104 23.36 -8.05 -1.00
C ASP A 104 22.89 -6.65 -0.61
N VAL A 105 23.76 -5.86 0.03
CA VAL A 105 23.47 -4.46 0.38
C VAL A 105 23.32 -3.61 -0.89
N GLU A 106 24.20 -3.79 -1.87
CA GLU A 106 24.10 -3.10 -3.15
C GLU A 106 22.87 -3.53 -3.96
N GLN A 107 22.50 -4.81 -3.90
CA GLN A 107 21.25 -5.32 -4.48
C GLN A 107 20.05 -4.64 -3.84
N ALA A 108 19.98 -4.63 -2.50
CA ALA A 108 18.92 -3.94 -1.77
C ALA A 108 18.86 -2.46 -2.15
N ALA A 109 20.00 -1.78 -2.25
CA ALA A 109 20.08 -0.38 -2.62
C ALA A 109 19.49 -0.10 -4.01
N ARG A 110 19.78 -0.96 -5.01
CA ARG A 110 19.19 -0.88 -6.35
C ARG A 110 17.69 -1.16 -6.34
N ALA A 111 17.25 -2.16 -5.57
CA ALA A 111 15.84 -2.49 -5.44
C ALA A 111 15.05 -1.34 -4.80
N LEU A 112 15.57 -0.70 -3.74
CA LEU A 112 14.93 0.49 -3.15
C LEU A 112 14.81 1.64 -4.16
N LEU A 113 15.85 1.89 -4.96
CA LEU A 113 15.77 2.91 -6.00
C LEU A 113 14.73 2.56 -7.07
N ALA A 114 14.60 1.29 -7.45
CA ALA A 114 13.56 0.84 -8.38
C ALA A 114 12.14 1.03 -7.79
N ILE A 115 11.96 0.76 -6.49
CA ILE A 115 10.70 1.04 -5.77
C ILE A 115 10.39 2.54 -5.79
N TYR A 116 11.38 3.40 -5.56
CA TYR A 116 11.20 4.84 -5.62
C TYR A 116 10.78 5.30 -7.02
N ASN A 117 11.53 4.89 -8.05
CA ASN A 117 11.34 5.34 -9.43
C ASN A 117 10.00 4.88 -10.05
N ARG A 118 9.39 3.79 -9.56
CA ARG A 118 8.06 3.38 -10.02
C ARG A 118 6.93 4.14 -9.32
N ASN A 119 7.18 4.78 -8.18
CA ASN A 119 6.11 5.36 -7.35
C ASN A 119 6.18 6.89 -7.21
N VAL A 120 7.36 7.48 -7.35
CA VAL A 120 7.58 8.91 -7.09
C VAL A 120 8.06 9.60 -8.36
N PHE A 121 7.32 10.62 -8.79
CA PHE A 121 7.60 11.45 -9.96
C PHE A 121 7.55 12.93 -9.52
N PRO A 122 8.65 13.48 -8.97
CA PRO A 122 8.68 14.82 -8.40
C PRO A 122 8.24 15.92 -9.37
N GLU A 123 8.60 15.78 -10.64
CA GLU A 123 8.26 16.74 -11.71
C GLU A 123 6.75 16.80 -11.98
N LEU A 124 6.04 15.70 -11.72
CA LEU A 124 4.58 15.59 -11.84
C LEU A 124 3.87 15.80 -10.50
N LYS A 125 4.60 16.12 -9.42
CA LYS A 125 4.10 16.20 -8.04
C LYS A 125 3.43 14.91 -7.57
N VAL A 126 3.89 13.76 -8.07
CA VAL A 126 3.45 12.44 -7.62
C VAL A 126 4.44 11.92 -6.59
N THR A 127 3.94 11.58 -5.42
CA THR A 127 4.69 11.02 -4.30
C THR A 127 3.83 9.98 -3.57
N TRP A 128 4.37 9.40 -2.49
CA TRP A 128 3.65 8.46 -1.63
C TRP A 128 2.30 9.02 -1.20
N GLY A 129 1.22 8.29 -1.50
CA GLY A 129 -0.14 8.69 -1.14
C GLY A 129 -0.80 9.74 -2.05
N THR A 130 -0.14 10.19 -3.14
CA THR A 130 -0.80 11.08 -4.13
C THR A 130 -2.03 10.42 -4.75
N TYR A 131 -1.93 9.14 -5.10
CA TYR A 131 -3.04 8.34 -5.62
C TYR A 131 -3.43 7.29 -4.60
N LEU A 132 -4.59 7.47 -3.99
CA LEU A 132 -5.09 6.58 -2.97
C LEU A 132 -5.60 5.27 -3.59
N ASN A 133 -5.30 4.17 -2.93
CA ASN A 133 -5.84 2.86 -3.26
C ASN A 133 -7.00 2.54 -2.30
N HIS A 134 -8.17 2.19 -2.84
CA HIS A 134 -9.37 1.91 -2.07
C HIS A 134 -9.62 0.41 -1.82
N LEU A 135 -8.71 -0.48 -2.26
CA LEU A 135 -8.84 -1.93 -2.09
C LEU A 135 -8.81 -2.42 -0.64
N GLY A 136 -8.29 -1.61 0.28
CA GLY A 136 -8.20 -1.93 1.70
C GLY A 136 -8.40 -0.71 2.58
N HIS A 137 -8.39 -0.92 3.90
CA HIS A 137 -8.66 0.11 4.90
C HIS A 137 -7.47 0.43 5.82
N THR A 138 -6.25 -0.01 5.47
CA THR A 138 -5.04 0.15 6.30
C THR A 138 -4.39 1.51 6.13
N GLU A 139 -4.19 1.95 4.89
CA GLU A 139 -3.52 3.23 4.56
C GLU A 139 -4.51 4.37 4.31
N PHE A 140 -5.75 4.04 3.95
CA PHE A 140 -6.85 4.96 3.69
C PHE A 140 -8.17 4.26 4.08
N PRO A 141 -9.27 4.95 4.43
CA PRO A 141 -10.52 4.27 4.84
C PRO A 141 -11.12 3.26 3.85
N GLY A 142 -10.69 3.26 2.58
CA GLY A 142 -11.19 2.34 1.57
C GLY A 142 -12.71 2.42 1.42
N CYS A 143 -13.36 1.26 1.37
CA CYS A 143 -14.82 1.13 1.31
C CYS A 143 -15.52 1.83 2.49
N PHE A 144 -14.92 1.84 3.68
CA PHE A 144 -15.53 2.47 4.86
C PHE A 144 -15.72 3.98 4.73
N ARG A 145 -15.12 4.64 3.72
CA ARG A 145 -15.43 6.05 3.42
C ARG A 145 -16.93 6.32 3.26
N CYS A 146 -17.68 5.35 2.72
CA CYS A 146 -19.13 5.46 2.56
C CYS A 146 -19.88 4.38 3.38
N HIS A 147 -19.21 3.27 3.66
CA HIS A 147 -19.78 2.11 4.35
C HIS A 147 -19.40 2.08 5.84
N ASP A 148 -19.21 3.22 6.49
CA ASP A 148 -18.89 3.32 7.93
C ASP A 148 -20.12 3.24 8.85
N GLY A 149 -21.32 3.24 8.27
CA GLY A 149 -22.57 3.28 9.01
C GLY A 149 -23.03 4.69 9.40
N SER A 150 -22.20 5.72 9.16
CA SER A 150 -22.52 7.11 9.46
C SER A 150 -23.41 7.76 8.39
N HIS A 151 -23.48 7.16 7.20
CA HIS A 151 -24.25 7.65 6.07
C HIS A 151 -25.67 7.06 6.11
N VAL A 152 -26.62 7.84 6.62
CA VAL A 152 -27.99 7.39 6.92
C VAL A 152 -29.00 8.13 6.04
N ASN A 153 -30.03 7.43 5.57
CA ASN A 153 -31.12 8.00 4.81
C ASN A 153 -32.24 8.55 5.72
N THR A 154 -33.24 9.22 5.15
CA THR A 154 -34.37 9.76 5.91
C THR A 154 -35.25 8.70 6.59
N GLY A 155 -35.14 7.44 6.18
CA GLY A 155 -35.80 6.29 6.80
C GLY A 155 -34.99 5.64 7.94
N GLY A 156 -33.79 6.12 8.24
CA GLY A 156 -32.90 5.55 9.26
C GLY A 156 -32.05 4.38 8.79
N GLU A 157 -32.03 4.06 7.50
CA GLU A 157 -31.21 2.99 6.94
C GLU A 157 -29.82 3.56 6.56
N SER A 158 -28.76 2.84 6.89
CA SER A 158 -27.40 3.19 6.47
C SER A 158 -27.01 2.50 5.16
N ILE A 159 -25.96 3.00 4.51
CA ILE A 159 -25.30 2.26 3.44
C ILE A 159 -24.77 0.94 4.03
N THR A 160 -25.15 -0.19 3.42
CA THR A 160 -24.83 -1.53 3.94
C THR A 160 -23.33 -1.73 4.18
N GLN A 161 -22.94 -2.33 5.29
CA GLN A 161 -21.55 -2.77 5.52
C GLN A 161 -21.31 -4.20 5.06
N ASP A 162 -22.27 -4.79 4.34
CA ASP A 162 -22.15 -6.14 3.80
C ASP A 162 -21.13 -6.17 2.66
N CYS A 163 -19.90 -6.56 2.99
CA CYS A 163 -18.82 -6.77 2.03
C CYS A 163 -19.21 -7.79 0.95
N SER A 164 -20.09 -8.74 1.29
CA SER A 164 -20.56 -9.78 0.37
C SER A 164 -21.56 -9.29 -0.67
N ALA A 165 -22.02 -8.05 -0.56
CA ALA A 165 -22.74 -7.39 -1.64
C ALA A 165 -21.88 -7.28 -2.92
N CYS A 166 -20.54 -7.25 -2.79
CA CYS A 166 -19.61 -7.10 -3.92
C CYS A 166 -18.47 -8.13 -3.94
N HIS A 167 -18.14 -8.79 -2.82
CA HIS A 167 -17.00 -9.71 -2.71
C HIS A 167 -17.43 -11.10 -2.24
N GLU A 168 -16.89 -12.14 -2.88
CA GLU A 168 -16.97 -13.49 -2.32
C GLU A 168 -15.85 -13.68 -1.29
N LEU A 169 -16.18 -13.56 -0.01
CA LEU A 169 -15.22 -13.73 1.08
C LEU A 169 -14.93 -15.22 1.29
N LEU A 170 -13.73 -15.66 0.88
CA LEU A 170 -13.34 -17.06 0.96
C LEU A 170 -12.94 -17.49 2.39
N ALA A 171 -12.43 -16.55 3.19
CA ALA A 171 -12.10 -16.75 4.60
C ALA A 171 -11.95 -15.39 5.29
N THR A 172 -12.30 -15.29 6.56
CA THR A 172 -12.12 -14.08 7.38
C THR A 172 -11.83 -14.52 8.82
N ASP A 173 -10.80 -13.93 9.42
CA ASP A 173 -10.35 -14.22 10.80
C ASP A 173 -10.00 -15.70 11.10
N ASP A 174 -9.69 -16.49 10.06
CA ASP A 174 -9.25 -17.87 10.19
C ASP A 174 -7.72 -17.96 10.11
N ALA A 175 -7.10 -18.52 11.16
CA ALA A 175 -5.64 -18.69 11.24
C ALA A 175 -5.09 -19.77 10.31
N SER A 176 -5.93 -20.74 9.89
CA SER A 176 -5.57 -21.80 8.95
C SER A 176 -6.74 -22.04 7.97
N PRO A 177 -6.98 -21.09 7.05
CA PRO A 177 -8.07 -21.19 6.08
C PRO A 177 -7.93 -22.43 5.20
N GLU A 178 -8.97 -23.24 5.11
CA GLU A 178 -8.99 -24.44 4.25
C GLU A 178 -8.68 -24.12 2.77
N ILE A 179 -9.01 -22.90 2.33
CA ILE A 179 -8.69 -22.44 0.98
C ILE A 179 -7.17 -22.42 0.71
N LEU A 180 -6.33 -22.11 1.71
CA LEU A 180 -4.87 -22.13 1.55
C LEU A 180 -4.33 -23.55 1.38
N ARG A 181 -4.93 -24.53 2.07
CA ARG A 181 -4.62 -25.96 1.89
C ARG A 181 -5.05 -26.43 0.50
N THR A 182 -6.27 -26.07 0.10
CA THR A 182 -6.84 -26.42 -1.21
C THR A 182 -5.99 -25.89 -2.37
N LEU A 183 -5.45 -24.67 -2.22
CA LEU A 183 -4.54 -24.05 -3.18
C LEU A 183 -3.08 -24.54 -3.07
N GLY A 184 -2.75 -25.41 -2.11
CA GLY A 184 -1.40 -25.91 -1.88
C GLY A 184 -0.40 -24.83 -1.41
N LEU A 185 -0.88 -23.74 -0.82
CA LEU A 185 -0.06 -22.59 -0.38
C LEU A 185 0.37 -22.68 1.08
N GLU A 186 -0.33 -23.47 1.88
CA GLU A 186 -0.09 -23.62 3.33
C GLU A 186 1.36 -24.01 3.64
N GLU A 187 1.92 -25.01 2.93
CA GLU A 187 3.30 -25.45 3.14
C GLU A 187 4.36 -24.42 2.70
N ARG A 188 4.04 -23.57 1.71
CA ARG A 188 4.95 -22.53 1.20
C ARG A 188 5.09 -21.38 2.19
N LEU A 189 4.01 -21.07 2.92
CA LEU A 189 3.99 -20.04 3.95
C LEU A 189 4.60 -20.54 5.28
N ALA A 190 4.47 -21.83 5.58
CA ALA A 190 4.99 -22.43 6.81
C ALA A 190 6.52 -22.65 6.82
N LYS A 191 7.15 -22.67 5.64
CA LYS A 191 8.62 -22.79 5.53
C LYS A 191 9.22 -21.39 5.45
N PRO A 192 9.96 -20.90 6.46
CA PRO A 192 10.81 -19.73 6.24
C PRO A 192 11.72 -20.07 5.07
N GLN A 193 11.73 -19.24 4.03
CA GLN A 193 12.67 -19.39 2.93
C GLN A 193 14.06 -19.42 3.56
N LYS A 194 14.67 -20.62 3.61
CA LYS A 194 16.08 -20.76 3.91
C LYS A 194 16.81 -20.14 2.72
N GLN A 195 17.25 -18.90 2.91
CA GLN A 195 18.35 -18.30 2.15
C GLN A 195 19.66 -18.83 2.75
#